data_AF-A0A1J1CCI2-F1
#
_entry.id   AF-A0A1J1CCI2-F1
#
_cell.length_a   1.000
_cell.length_b   1.000
_cell.length_c   1.000
_cell.angle_alpha   90.00
_cell.angle_beta   90.00
_cell.angle_gamma   90.00
#
_symmetry.space_group_name_H-M   'P 1'
#
loop_
_entity.id
_entity.type
_entity.pdbx_description
1 polymer ?
#
loop_
_entity_poly.entity_id
_entity_poly.type
_entity_poly.pdbx_seq_one_letter_code
_entity_poly.pdbx_strand_id
1 'polypeptide(L)' 'MKDKELYKQILGLPSPWQVANVELHVEKEEVDIEIIYNSKKPLS' A
#
# COMPACT_ATOMS: atom_id res chain seq x y z
N MET A 1 -4.39 8.85 5.49
CA MET A 1 -3.20 8.23 6.14
C MET A 1 -3.54 6.94 6.89
N LYS A 2 -4.68 6.84 7.60
CA LYS A 2 -5.09 5.59 8.27
C LYS A 2 -5.38 4.43 7.31
N ASP A 3 -5.91 4.73 6.13
CA ASP A 3 -6.31 3.69 5.16
C ASP A 3 -5.08 2.93 4.63
N LYS A 4 -3.98 3.61 4.35
CA LYS A 4 -2.74 3.00 3.83
C LYS A 4 -2.13 1.99 4.80
N GLU A 5 -2.11 2.29 6.11
CA GLU A 5 -1.60 1.35 7.12
C GLU A 5 -2.55 0.18 7.37
N LEU A 6 -3.87 0.42 7.33
CA LEU A 6 -4.86 -0.66 7.40
C LEU A 6 -4.69 -1.65 6.24
N TYR A 7 -4.61 -1.16 5.01
CA TYR A 7 -4.44 -2.03 3.84
C TYR A 7 -3.08 -2.71 3.81
N LYS A 8 -2.03 -2.07 4.31
CA LYS A 8 -0.73 -2.71 4.52
C LYS A 8 -0.83 -3.92 5.47
N GLN A 9 -1.61 -3.81 6.54
CA GLN A 9 -1.86 -4.90 7.48
C GLN A 9 -2.72 -6.01 6.86
N ILE A 10 -3.81 -5.65 6.19
CA ILE A 10 -4.72 -6.61 5.52
C ILE A 10 -3.96 -7.42 4.47
N LEU A 11 -3.12 -6.77 3.68
CA LEU A 11 -2.34 -7.39 2.61
C LEU A 11 -1.06 -8.08 3.10
N GLY A 12 -0.73 -7.98 4.40
CA GLY A 12 0.46 -8.60 4.97
C GLY A 12 1.78 -8.13 4.34
N LEU A 13 1.87 -6.86 3.92
CA LEU A 13 3.01 -6.37 3.15
C LEU A 13 4.27 -6.28 4.02
N PRO A 14 5.34 -7.05 3.71
CA PRO A 14 6.58 -6.98 4.45
C PRO A 14 7.37 -5.72 4.06
N SER A 15 8.26 -5.29 4.96
CA SER A 15 9.27 -4.28 4.60
C SER A 15 10.12 -4.78 3.40
N PRO A 16 10.43 -3.95 2.39
CA PRO A 16 10.24 -2.50 2.33
C PRO A 16 9.05 -2.05 1.45
N TRP A 17 8.05 -2.90 1.26
CA TRP A 17 6.86 -2.57 0.47
C TRP A 17 5.94 -1.64 1.27
N GLN A 18 5.37 -0.64 0.58
CA GLN A 18 4.51 0.38 1.18
C GLN A 18 3.30 0.63 0.29
N VAL A 19 2.13 0.85 0.89
CA VAL A 19 0.93 1.30 0.17
C VAL A 19 1.11 2.77 -0.20
N ALA A 20 1.21 3.05 -1.49
CA ALA A 20 1.38 4.39 -2.04
C ALA A 20 0.04 5.11 -2.18
N ASN A 21 -1.00 4.42 -2.63
CA ASN A 21 -2.34 4.99 -2.82
C ASN A 21 -3.43 3.96 -2.53
N VAL A 22 -4.62 4.45 -2.17
CA VAL A 22 -5.84 3.66 -2.00
C VAL A 22 -6.96 4.48 -2.60
N GLU A 23 -7.66 3.91 -3.58
CA GLU A 23 -8.80 4.55 -4.23
C GLU A 23 -10.04 3.64 -4.12
N LEU A 24 -11.17 4.23 -3.74
CA LEU A 24 -12.44 3.53 -3.56
C LEU A 24 -13.37 3.89 -4.72
N HIS A 25 -13.77 2.89 -5.49
CA HIS A 25 -14.73 3.02 -6.58
C HIS A 25 -16.08 2.44 -6.15
N VAL A 26 -16.90 3.27 -5.49
CA VAL A 26 -18.20 2.84 -4.92
C VAL A 26 -19.14 2.34 -6.01
N GLU A 27 -19.12 2.98 -7.18
CA GLU A 27 -19.92 2.63 -8.34
C GLU A 27 -19.54 1.28 -8.98
N LYS A 28 -18.33 0.79 -8.70
CA LYS A 28 -17.83 -0.52 -9.17
C LYS A 28 -17.73 -1.55 -8.06
N GLU A 29 -17.99 -1.16 -6.81
CA GLU A 29 -17.76 -2.00 -5.62
C GLU A 29 -16.31 -2.50 -5.50
N GLU A 30 -15.35 -1.67 -5.93
CA GLU A 30 -13.93 -2.02 -6.02
C GLU A 30 -13.03 -1.10 -5.18
N VAL A 31 -11.87 -1.62 -4.80
CA VAL A 31 -10.80 -0.85 -4.14
C VAL A 31 -9.50 -1.11 -4.88
N ASP A 32 -8.91 -0.04 -5.41
CA ASP A 32 -7.61 -0.06 -6.06
C ASP A 32 -6.51 0.32 -5.06
N ILE A 33 -5.47 -0.51 -4.98
CA ILE A 33 -4.36 -0.33 -4.03
C ILE A 33 -3.05 -0.31 -4.81
N GLU A 34 -2.37 0.83 -4.77
CA GLU A 34 -1.04 0.98 -5.37
C GLU A 34 0.03 0.67 -4.31
N ILE A 35 0.97 -0.20 -4.65
CA ILE A 35 2.07 -0.62 -3.77
C ILE A 35 3.40 -0.26 -4.43
N ILE A 36 4.29 0.38 -3.65
CA ILE A 36 5.64 0.73 -4.09
C ILE A 36 6.70 0.01 -3.27
N TYR A 37 7.80 -0.34 -3.92
CA TYR A 37 9.00 -0.83 -3.27
C TYR A 37 9.85 0.36 -2.81
N ASN A 38 10.04 0.53 -1.50
CA ASN A 38 10.83 1.65 -0.97
C ASN A 38 12.16 1.17 -0.38
N SER A 39 13.14 0.84 -1.22
CA SER A 39 14.48 0.52 -0.74
C SER A 39 15.19 1.77 -0.23
N LYS A 40 14.91 2.17 1.01
CA LYS A 40 15.88 2.89 1.83
C LYS A 40 16.95 1.93 2.32
N LYS A 41 17.76 1.40 1.40
CA LYS A 41 19.06 0.81 1.70
C LYS A 41 20.08 1.47 0.79
N PRO A 42 21.02 2.28 1.31
CA PRO A 42 22.21 2.58 0.54
C PRO A 42 22.89 1.24 0.27
N LEU A 43 23.37 1.04 -0.96
CA LEU A 43 24.36 0.01 -1.25
C LEU A 43 25.55 0.29 -0.33
N SER A 44 25.61 -0.44 0.79
CA SER A 44 26.74 -0.49 1.71
C SER A 44 27.71 -1.56 1.26
#